data_AF-A0A3B9BK87-F1
#
_entry.id   AF-A0A3B9BK87-F1
#
_cell.length_a   1.000
_cell.length_b   1.000
_cell.length_c   1.000
_cell.angle_alpha   90.00
_cell.angle_beta   90.00
_cell.angle_gamma   90.00
#
_symmetry.space_group_name_H-M   'P 1'
#
loop_
_entity.id
_entity.type
_entity.pdbx_description
1 polymer ?
#
loop_
_entity_poly.entity_id
_entity_poly.type
_entity_poly.pdbx_seq_one_letter_code
_entity_poly.pdbx_strand_id
1 'polypeptide(L)' 'LSTYFRINAEHTGQFERTLIIADKGSYVSYLEGCTAPMRDENQLHAAVVELVVLDDAEIKYSTVQNWYP' A
#
# COMPACT_ATOMS: atom_id res chain seq x y z
N LEU A 1 -0.14 -10.83 5.75
CA LEU A 1 -1.29 -10.09 5.21
C LEU A 1 -0.91 -9.55 3.84
N SER A 2 -1.84 -9.51 2.90
CA SER A 2 -1.61 -8.93 1.56
C SER A 2 -2.82 -8.08 1.19
N THR A 3 -2.57 -6.85 0.75
CA THR A 3 -3.59 -5.97 0.17
C THR A 3 -3.16 -5.65 -1.24
N TYR A 4 -4.12 -5.73 -2.17
CA TYR A 4 -3.86 -5.49 -3.58
C TYR A 4 -4.90 -4.53 -4.13
N PHE A 5 -4.46 -3.38 -4.61
CA PHE A 5 -5.30 -2.37 -5.25
C PHE A 5 -5.23 -2.51 -6.77
N ARG A 6 -6.41 -2.55 -7.41
CA ARG A 6 -6.53 -2.58 -8.87
C ARG A 6 -7.29 -1.34 -9.34
N ILE A 7 -6.62 -0.51 -10.13
CA ILE A 7 -7.20 0.73 -10.69
C ILE A 7 -7.69 0.44 -12.11
N ASN A 8 -9.00 0.58 -12.35
CA ASN A 8 -9.59 0.37 -13.68
C ASN A 8 -10.35 1.62 -14.22
N ALA A 9 -10.71 2.60 -13.38
CA ALA A 9 -11.55 3.73 -13.79
C ALA A 9 -10.75 4.88 -14.43
N GLU A 10 -11.31 5.57 -15.42
CA GLU A 10 -10.75 6.77 -16.05
C GLU A 10 -11.01 8.02 -15.19
N HIS A 11 -9.99 8.88 -15.07
CA HIS A 11 -9.99 10.16 -14.34
C HIS A 11 -10.16 10.11 -12.81
N THR A 12 -9.81 9.01 -12.15
CA THR A 12 -9.84 8.92 -10.67
C THR A 12 -8.46 9.17 -10.07
N GLY A 13 -8.38 10.05 -9.06
CA GLY A 13 -7.24 10.06 -8.14
C GLY A 13 -7.42 9.00 -7.05
N GLN A 14 -6.40 8.19 -6.80
CA GLN A 14 -6.42 7.22 -5.69
C GLN A 14 -5.81 7.87 -4.44
N PHE A 15 -6.60 7.91 -3.38
CA PHE A 15 -6.17 8.31 -2.05
C PHE A 15 -6.35 7.14 -1.12
N GLU A 16 -5.26 6.70 -0.50
CA GLU A 16 -5.29 5.55 0.42
C GLU A 16 -4.49 5.82 1.68
N ARG A 17 -4.94 5.19 2.78
CA ARG A 17 -4.26 5.26 4.08
C ARG A 17 -4.21 3.89 4.72
N THR A 18 -3.01 3.42 4.98
CA THR A 18 -2.73 2.15 5.67
C THR A 18 -2.19 2.44 7.06
N LEU A 19 -2.85 1.95 8.11
CA LEU A 19 -2.37 2.01 9.50
C LEU A 19 -2.15 0.58 10.01
N ILE A 20 -0.91 0.24 10.36
CA ILE A 20 -0.55 -1.04 10.97
C ILE A 20 -0.01 -0.78 12.36
N ILE A 21 -0.58 -1.43 13.37
CA ILE A 21 -0.10 -1.41 14.75
C ILE A 21 0.29 -2.83 15.13
N ALA A 22 1.58 -3.05 15.40
CA ALA A 22 2.13 -4.31 15.88
C ALA A 22 2.33 -4.24 17.38
N ASP A 23 1.48 -4.94 18.13
CA ASP A 23 1.52 -4.99 19.60
C ASP A 23 2.77 -5.72 20.12
N LYS A 24 3.05 -5.60 21.42
CA LYS A 24 4.27 -6.11 22.05
C LYS A 24 4.56 -7.57 21.69
N GLY A 25 5.78 -7.84 21.23
CA GLY A 25 6.24 -9.19 20.85
C GLY A 25 5.61 -9.76 19.58
N SER A 26 4.81 -8.97 18.85
CA SER A 26 4.11 -9.45 17.65
C SER A 26 4.97 -9.37 16.39
N TYR A 27 4.67 -10.23 15.42
CA TYR A 27 5.28 -10.22 14.10
C TYR A 27 4.22 -10.03 13.03
N VAL A 28 4.38 -9.03 12.17
CA VAL A 28 3.52 -8.78 11.01
C VAL A 28 4.35 -8.75 9.74
N SER A 29 3.97 -9.57 8.76
CA SER A 29 4.44 -9.44 7.38
C SER A 29 3.30 -8.95 6.51
N TYR A 30 3.44 -7.77 5.92
CA TYR A 30 2.45 -7.10 5.10
C TYR A 30 3.01 -6.79 3.71
N LEU A 31 2.27 -7.21 2.67
CA LEU A 31 2.59 -6.91 1.29
C LEU A 31 1.48 -6.04 0.69
N GLU A 32 1.85 -4.85 0.23
CA GLU A 32 0.98 -3.96 -0.51
C GLU A 32 1.31 -4.07 -2.00
N GLY A 33 0.31 -4.42 -2.81
CA GLY A 33 0.41 -4.42 -4.25
C GLY A 33 -0.49 -3.35 -4.85
N CYS A 34 -0.02 -2.67 -5.88
CA CYS A 34 -0.92 -1.94 -6.78
C CYS A 34 -0.50 -2.15 -8.22
N THR A 35 -1.50 -2.26 -9.09
CA THR A 35 -1.30 -2.36 -10.53
C THR A 35 -2.31 -1.49 -11.24
N ALA A 36 -1.80 -0.67 -12.15
CA ALA A 36 -2.58 0.30 -12.88
C ALA A 36 -2.07 0.44 -14.33
N PRO A 37 -2.98 0.58 -15.32
CA PRO A 37 -2.61 0.98 -16.67
C PRO A 37 -2.16 2.44 -16.67
N MET A 38 -0.99 2.71 -17.24
CA MET A 38 -0.53 4.05 -17.53
C MET A 38 -1.39 4.60 -18.67
N ARG A 39 -2.05 5.74 -18.44
CA ARG A 39 -2.83 6.42 -19.48
C ARG A 39 -2.12 7.69 -19.94
N ASP A 40 -2.52 8.18 -21.11
CA ASP A 40 -1.98 9.43 -21.68
C ASP A 40 -2.35 10.68 -20.84
N GLU A 41 -3.35 10.57 -19.97
CA GLU A 41 -3.73 11.63 -19.04
C GLU A 41 -3.13 11.43 -17.65
N ASN A 42 -2.79 12.55 -16.99
CA ASN A 42 -2.23 12.55 -15.64
C ASN A 42 -3.22 11.93 -14.62
N GLN A 43 -2.74 10.94 -13.87
CA GLN A 43 -3.47 10.34 -12.75
C GLN A 43 -2.66 10.52 -11.46
N LEU A 44 -3.30 10.96 -10.37
CA LEU A 44 -2.66 11.14 -9.07
C LEU A 44 -2.90 9.92 -8.18
N HIS A 45 -1.82 9.31 -7.70
CA HIS A 45 -1.83 8.32 -6.62
C HIS A 45 -1.17 8.94 -5.40
N ALA A 46 -1.92 9.10 -4.30
CA ALA A 46 -1.42 9.62 -3.03
C ALA A 46 -1.73 8.64 -1.90
N ALA A 47 -0.70 7.98 -1.37
CA ALA A 47 -0.80 7.02 -0.29
C ALA A 47 -0.16 7.54 1.00
N VAL A 48 -0.78 7.20 2.14
CA VAL A 48 -0.22 7.43 3.48
C VAL A 48 -0.07 6.08 4.17
N VAL A 49 1.13 5.77 4.66
CA VAL A 49 1.40 4.55 5.43
C VAL A 49 1.91 4.92 6.81
N GLU A 50 1.21 4.47 7.84
CA GLU A 50 1.58 4.61 9.25
C GLU A 50 1.83 3.24 9.87
N LEU A 51 3.04 3.05 10.39
CA LEU A 51 3.47 1.82 11.04
C LEU A 51 3.84 2.13 12.49
N VAL A 52 3.12 1.52 13.44
CA VAL A 52 3.38 1.63 14.88
C VAL A 52 3.88 0.28 15.37
N VAL A 53 5.11 0.24 15.90
CA VAL A 53 5.77 -0.98 16.39
C VAL A 53 5.99 -0.83 17.89
N LEU A 54 5.36 -1.68 18.69
CA LEU A 54 5.54 -1.74 20.14
C LEU A 54 6.74 -2.63 20.52
N ASP A 55 7.07 -2.70 21.81
CA ASP A 55 8.27 -3.40 22.32
C ASP A 55 8.40 -4.83 21.77
N ASP A 56 9.61 -5.23 21.39
CA ASP A 56 9.93 -6.58 20.87
C ASP A 56 9.08 -7.02 19.65
N ALA A 57 8.36 -6.10 19.00
CA ALA A 57 7.57 -6.38 17.82
C ALA A 57 8.35 -6.13 16.52
N GLU A 58 7.92 -6.76 15.43
CA GLU A 58 8.52 -6.62 14.11
C GLU A 58 7.44 -6.47 13.03
N ILE A 59 7.59 -5.45 12.18
CA ILE A 59 6.81 -5.29 10.95
C ILE A 59 7.75 -5.43 9.75
N LYS A 60 7.45 -6.42 8.90
CA LYS A 60 8.00 -6.56 7.55
C LYS A 60 6.98 -6.01 6.55
N TYR A 61 7.22 -4.80 6.07
CA TYR A 61 6.40 -4.13 5.06
C TYR A 61 7.06 -4.20 3.68
N SER A 62 6.34 -4.70 2.67
CA SER A 62 6.81 -4.81 1.29
C SER A 62 5.80 -4.19 0.34
N THR A 63 6.27 -3.46 -0.68
CA THR A 63 5.41 -2.88 -1.72
C THR A 63 5.81 -3.39 -3.11
N VAL A 64 4.82 -3.73 -3.95
CA VAL A 64 5.01 -4.01 -5.37
C VAL A 64 4.04 -3.15 -6.19
N GLN A 65 4.59 -2.22 -6.95
CA GLN A 65 3.84 -1.23 -7.71
C GLN A 65 4.14 -1.43 -9.20
N ASN A 66 3.15 -1.89 -9.97
CA ASN A 66 3.32 -2.18 -11.40
C ASN A 66 2.44 -1.25 -12.25
N TRP A 67 3.09 -0.34 -12.96
CA TRP A 67 2.44 0.59 -13.89
C TRP A 67 2.83 0.17 -15.31
N TYR A 68 1.87 -0.35 -16.08
CA TYR A 68 2.13 -0.87 -17.43
C TYR A 68 1.57 0.07 -18.50
N PRO A 69 2.28 0.27 -19.62
CA PRO A 69 1.80 1.06 -20.75
C PRO A 69 0.59 0.43 -21.45
#